data_AF-A0A0M2PU84-F1
#
_entry.id   AF-A0A0M2PU84-F1
#
_cell.length_a   1.000
_cell.length_b   1.000
_cell.length_c   1.000
_cell.angle_alpha   90.00
_cell.angle_beta   90.00
_cell.angle_gamma   90.00
#
_symmetry.space_group_name_H-M   'P 1'
#
loop_
_entity.id
_entity.type
_entity.pdbx_description
1 polymer ?
#
loop_
_entity_poly.entity_id
_entity_poly.type
_entity_poly.pdbx_seq_one_letter_code
_entity_poly.pdbx_strand_id
1 'polypeptide(L)'
;MTQTLTLQIPDRLYDQLLTTAQATQQSLDAILLRVLEVGSPPQVTDAPTAVQVELMALNELSNEALWQQVYPPHLTPTVPPISPDLSHEEQLQAQAEIDRAVLRRAHAAAILRWRGCIVPLP
;
A
#
# COMPACT_ATOMS: atom_id res chain seq x y z
N MET A 1 16.97 16.35 -0.83
CA MET A 1 17.72 16.19 0.44
C MET A 1 18.13 14.74 0.52
N THR A 2 19.42 14.44 0.67
CA THR A 2 19.92 13.06 0.79
C THR A 2 20.48 12.85 2.20
N GLN A 3 20.19 11.69 2.80
CA GLN A 3 20.70 11.29 4.10
C GLN A 3 21.56 10.05 3.92
N THR A 4 22.70 9.98 4.62
CA THR A 4 23.59 8.81 4.60
C THR A 4 23.35 7.98 5.85
N LEU A 5 23.15 6.68 5.68
CA LEU A 5 22.88 5.74 6.77
C LEU A 5 23.88 4.59 6.69
N THR A 6 24.55 4.28 7.80
CA THR A 6 25.47 3.14 7.89
C THR A 6 24.75 1.97 8.56
N LEU A 7 24.66 0.83 7.87
CA LEU A 7 23.98 -0.37 8.35
C LEU A 7 24.99 -1.47 8.64
N GLN A 8 24.80 -2.18 9.76
CA GLN A 8 25.43 -3.46 9.99
C GLN A 8 24.49 -4.54 9.44
N ILE A 9 24.89 -5.23 8.38
CA ILE A 9 24.10 -6.29 7.76
C ILE A 9 24.85 -7.64 7.86
N PRO A 10 24.14 -8.77 7.97
CA PRO A 10 24.78 -10.08 7.99
C PRO A 10 25.54 -10.35 6.69
N ASP A 11 26.74 -10.93 6.77
CA ASP A 11 27.59 -11.23 5.61
C ASP A 11 26.85 -11.98 4.50
N ARG A 12 26.02 -12.96 4.89
CA ARG A 12 25.19 -13.73 3.94
C ARG A 12 24.28 -12.85 3.08
N LEU A 13 23.73 -11.79 3.66
CA LEU A 13 22.85 -10.86 2.97
C LEU A 13 23.67 -9.93 2.07
N TYR A 14 24.83 -9.45 2.56
CA TYR A 14 25.76 -8.66 1.75
C TYR A 14 26.19 -9.40 0.48
N ASP A 15 26.61 -10.67 0.61
CA ASP A 15 27.07 -11.48 -0.52
C ASP A 15 25.96 -11.70 -1.57
N GLN A 16 24.72 -11.93 -1.12
CA GLN A 16 23.56 -12.07 -2.02
C GLN A 16 23.27 -10.79 -2.80
N LEU A 17 23.29 -9.63 -2.13
CA LEU A 17 23.08 -8.35 -2.78
C LEU A 17 24.22 -8.00 -3.74
N LEU A 18 25.46 -8.28 -3.35
CA LEU A 18 26.64 -8.08 -4.20
C LEU A 18 26.59 -8.95 -5.45
N THR A 19 26.21 -10.23 -5.31
CA THR A 19 26.01 -11.16 -6.44
C THR A 19 24.95 -10.62 -7.41
N THR A 20 23.84 -10.11 -6.86
CA THR A 20 22.76 -9.53 -7.67
C THR A 20 23.23 -8.29 -8.41
N ALA A 21 23.95 -7.39 -7.75
CA ALA A 21 24.50 -6.17 -8.34
C ALA A 21 25.45 -6.49 -9.51
N GLN A 22 26.33 -7.48 -9.34
CA GLN A 22 27.22 -7.94 -10.41
C GLN A 22 26.44 -8.54 -11.58
N ALA A 23 25.44 -9.37 -11.31
CA ALA A 23 24.61 -10.00 -12.34
C ALA A 23 23.78 -8.98 -13.14
N THR A 24 23.29 -7.92 -12.50
CA THR A 24 22.52 -6.86 -13.15
C THR A 24 23.38 -5.71 -13.67
N GLN A 25 24.70 -5.75 -13.47
CA GLN A 25 25.64 -4.67 -13.81
C GLN A 25 25.26 -3.32 -13.17
N GLN A 26 24.73 -3.37 -11.95
CA GLN A 26 24.35 -2.20 -11.17
C GLN A 26 25.30 -2.03 -9.97
N SER A 27 25.33 -0.84 -9.39
CA SER A 27 26.05 -0.63 -8.13
C SER A 27 25.30 -1.33 -6.99
N LEU A 28 26.05 -1.73 -5.95
CA LEU A 28 25.46 -2.28 -4.73
C LEU A 28 24.46 -1.29 -4.11
N ASP A 29 24.79 0.00 -4.13
CA ASP A 29 23.90 1.08 -3.65
C ASP A 29 22.58 1.11 -4.41
N ALA A 30 22.58 0.94 -5.73
CA ALA A 30 21.36 0.91 -6.53
C ALA A 30 20.47 -0.29 -6.17
N ILE A 31 21.07 -1.46 -5.92
CA ILE A 31 20.34 -2.63 -5.44
C ILE A 31 19.79 -2.41 -4.03
N LEU A 32 20.59 -1.84 -3.12
CA LEU A 32 20.16 -1.52 -1.75
C LEU A 32 18.98 -0.55 -1.75
N LEU A 33 19.07 0.52 -2.53
CA LEU A 33 17.97 1.48 -2.69
C LEU A 33 16.72 0.79 -3.24
N ARG A 34 16.87 -0.08 -4.24
CA ARG A 34 15.75 -0.83 -4.81
C ARG A 34 15.08 -1.74 -3.77
N VAL A 35 15.85 -2.45 -2.97
CA VAL A 35 15.34 -3.30 -1.89
C VAL A 35 14.62 -2.46 -0.84
N LEU A 36 15.15 -1.29 -0.49
CA LEU A 36 14.50 -0.35 0.42
C LEU A 36 13.21 0.22 -0.17
N GLU A 37 13.18 0.58 -1.45
CA GLU A 37 11.98 1.05 -2.15
C GLU A 37 10.88 -0.01 -2.15
N VAL A 38 11.22 -1.25 -2.51
CA VAL A 38 10.27 -2.37 -2.53
C VAL A 38 9.81 -2.74 -1.12
N GLY A 39 10.71 -2.65 -0.15
CA GLY A 39 10.44 -2.89 1.27
C GLY A 39 9.91 -1.67 2.03
N SER A 40 9.60 -0.57 1.35
CA SER A 40 9.05 0.65 1.97
C SER A 40 7.55 0.53 2.20
N PRO A 41 6.98 1.35 3.12
CA PRO A 41 5.53 1.48 3.23
C PRO A 41 4.89 1.75 1.86
N PRO A 42 3.67 1.23 1.62
CA PRO A 42 2.98 1.46 0.36
C PRO A 42 2.81 2.95 0.12
N GLN A 43 3.26 3.41 -1.04
CA GLN A 43 3.10 4.81 -1.43
C GLN A 43 1.69 5.05 -1.99
N VAL A 44 1.21 6.29 -1.89
CA VAL A 44 -0.10 6.70 -2.42
C VAL A 44 0.02 7.34 -3.81
N THR A 45 1.23 7.42 -4.37
CA THR A 45 1.54 8.18 -5.59
C THR A 45 0.74 7.74 -6.81
N ASP A 46 0.33 6.46 -6.85
CA ASP A 46 -0.45 5.90 -7.96
C ASP A 46 -1.98 6.11 -7.79
N ALA A 47 -2.44 6.64 -6.65
CA ALA A 47 -3.85 6.92 -6.40
C ALA A 47 -4.26 8.33 -6.89
N PRO A 48 -5.54 8.56 -7.24
CA PRO A 48 -6.02 9.90 -7.59
C PRO A 48 -5.75 10.93 -6.49
N THR A 49 -5.30 12.14 -6.86
CA THR A 49 -4.92 13.20 -5.91
C THR A 49 -6.00 13.49 -4.85
N ALA A 50 -7.27 13.38 -5.25
CA ALA A 50 -8.42 13.59 -4.37
C ALA A 50 -8.46 12.66 -3.14
N VAL A 51 -7.89 11.46 -3.23
CA VAL A 51 -7.88 10.45 -2.15
C VAL A 51 -6.50 10.24 -1.52
N GLN A 52 -5.43 10.78 -2.11
CA GLN A 52 -4.07 10.58 -1.60
C GLN A 52 -3.90 10.99 -0.14
N VAL A 53 -4.44 12.15 0.25
CA VAL A 53 -4.34 12.67 1.63
C VAL A 53 -4.98 11.71 2.63
N GLU A 54 -6.15 11.16 2.28
CA GLU A 54 -6.84 10.18 3.12
C GLU A 54 -6.08 8.86 3.21
N LEU A 55 -5.55 8.37 2.10
CA LEU A 55 -4.74 7.15 2.09
C LEU A 55 -3.46 7.33 2.91
N MET A 56 -2.82 8.50 2.84
CA MET A 56 -1.64 8.81 3.66
C MET A 56 -1.95 8.74 5.15
N ALA A 57 -3.10 9.26 5.58
CA ALA A 57 -3.53 9.22 6.97
C ALA A 57 -3.66 7.77 7.51
N LEU A 58 -3.88 6.77 6.65
CA LEU A 58 -3.91 5.36 7.07
C LEU A 58 -2.54 4.88 7.58
N ASN A 59 -1.43 5.46 7.12
CA ASN A 59 -0.09 5.06 7.56
C ASN A 59 0.16 5.32 9.06
N GLU A 60 -0.57 6.26 9.65
CA GLU A 60 -0.46 6.63 11.07
C GLU A 60 -1.34 5.74 11.98
N LEU A 61 -2.26 4.97 11.40
CA LEU A 61 -3.19 4.13 12.17
C LEU A 61 -2.48 2.92 12.80
N SER A 62 -3.02 2.46 13.94
CA SER A 62 -2.62 1.20 14.55
C SER A 62 -3.05 0.00 13.70
N ASN A 63 -2.43 -1.16 13.92
CA ASN A 63 -2.83 -2.39 13.22
C ASN A 63 -4.31 -2.72 13.47
N GLU A 64 -4.80 -2.53 14.69
CA GLU A 64 -6.22 -2.74 15.02
C GLU A 64 -7.13 -1.81 14.21
N ALA A 65 -6.82 -0.51 14.15
CA ALA A 65 -7.60 0.45 13.38
C ALA A 65 -7.55 0.16 11.87
N LEU A 66 -6.42 -0.33 11.35
CA LEU A 66 -6.29 -0.78 9.96
C LEU A 66 -7.13 -2.01 9.67
N TRP A 67 -7.19 -2.98 10.60
CA TRP A 67 -8.05 -4.15 10.43
C TRP A 67 -9.52 -3.77 10.32
N GLN A 68 -9.98 -2.75 11.05
CA GLN A 68 -11.33 -2.20 10.92
C GLN A 68 -11.60 -1.57 9.54
N GLN A 69 -10.55 -1.10 8.84
CA GLN A 69 -10.67 -0.63 7.45
C GLN A 69 -10.76 -1.79 6.44
N VAL A 70 -10.08 -2.91 6.72
CA VAL A 70 -10.06 -4.07 5.82
C VAL A 70 -11.31 -4.91 5.96
N TYR A 71 -11.75 -5.17 7.19
CA TYR A 71 -12.92 -5.96 7.52
C TYR A 71 -13.77 -5.23 8.58
N PRO A 72 -14.51 -4.18 8.19
CA PRO A 72 -15.44 -3.56 9.10
C PRO A 72 -16.43 -4.60 9.69
N PRO A 73 -16.76 -4.53 10.98
CA PRO A 73 -17.55 -5.53 11.71
C PRO A 73 -19.02 -5.64 11.25
N HIS A 74 -19.41 -4.87 10.24
CA HIS A 74 -20.73 -4.84 9.63
C HIS A 74 -20.61 -5.02 8.12
N LEU A 75 -20.31 -6.25 7.66
CA LEU A 75 -20.19 -6.54 6.23
C LEU A 75 -21.27 -7.52 5.71
N THR A 76 -22.45 -6.96 5.44
CA THR A 76 -23.08 -7.12 4.12
C THR A 76 -22.15 -6.60 3.01
N PRO A 77 -22.25 -7.07 1.75
CA PRO A 77 -21.36 -6.61 0.67
C PRO A 77 -21.28 -5.07 0.66
N THR A 78 -20.09 -4.53 0.97
CA THR A 78 -19.83 -3.12 1.36
C THR A 78 -20.05 -2.10 0.24
N VAL A 79 -20.45 -2.57 -0.93
CA VAL A 79 -20.84 -1.73 -2.03
C VAL A 79 -22.28 -2.12 -2.37
N PRO A 80 -23.29 -1.34 -1.95
CA PRO A 80 -24.63 -1.55 -2.48
C PRO A 80 -24.55 -1.42 -4.00
N PRO A 81 -25.21 -2.31 -4.76
CA PRO A 81 -25.25 -2.17 -6.21
C PRO A 81 -25.85 -0.79 -6.54
N ILE A 82 -25.20 -0.08 -7.47
CA ILE A 82 -25.71 1.20 -7.96
C ILE A 82 -27.12 0.96 -8.49
N SER A 83 -28.09 1.66 -7.93
CA SER A 83 -29.48 1.50 -8.35
C SER A 83 -29.66 2.02 -9.78
N PRO A 84 -30.27 1.24 -10.69
CA PRO A 84 -30.43 1.64 -12.08
C PRO A 84 -31.36 2.85 -12.26
N ASP A 85 -32.16 3.16 -11.24
CA ASP A 85 -33.12 4.27 -11.23
C ASP A 85 -32.49 5.65 -10.95
N LEU A 86 -31.20 5.68 -10.59
CA LEU A 86 -30.45 6.92 -10.34
C LEU A 86 -30.13 7.64 -11.65
N SER A 87 -30.06 8.97 -11.60
CA SER A 87 -29.56 9.78 -12.71
C SER A 87 -28.10 9.46 -13.01
N HIS A 88 -27.65 9.78 -14.22
CA HIS A 88 -26.26 9.52 -14.62
C HIS A 88 -25.22 10.17 -13.68
N GLU A 89 -25.52 11.39 -13.17
CA GLU A 89 -24.63 12.08 -12.22
C GLU A 89 -24.59 11.37 -10.86
N GLU A 90 -25.74 10.92 -10.35
CA GLU A 90 -25.82 10.16 -9.09
C GLU A 90 -25.13 8.79 -9.20
N GLN A 91 -25.24 8.12 -10.34
CA GLN A 91 -24.50 6.87 -10.61
C GLN A 91 -22.99 7.10 -10.61
N LEU A 92 -22.51 8.20 -11.22
CA LEU A 92 -21.10 8.55 -11.26
C LEU A 92 -20.56 8.84 -9.86
N GLN A 93 -21.33 9.56 -9.03
CA GLN A 93 -20.99 9.84 -7.64
C GLN A 93 -20.93 8.56 -6.80
N ALA A 94 -21.95 7.70 -6.91
CA ALA A 94 -21.97 6.42 -6.21
C ALA A 94 -20.77 5.54 -6.60
N GLN A 95 -20.41 5.49 -7.88
CA GLN A 95 -19.23 4.75 -8.34
C GLN A 95 -17.93 5.32 -7.76
N ALA A 96 -17.80 6.65 -7.70
CA ALA A 96 -16.61 7.29 -7.11
C ALA A 96 -16.47 6.97 -5.61
N GLU A 97 -17.58 6.90 -4.87
CA GLU A 97 -17.58 6.51 -3.45
C GLU A 97 -17.15 5.04 -3.26
N ILE A 98 -17.65 4.17 -4.14
CA ILE A 98 -17.27 2.75 -4.19
C ILE A 98 -15.77 2.61 -4.45
N ASP A 99 -15.26 3.27 -5.47
CA ASP A 99 -13.85 3.20 -5.86
C ASP A 99 -12.96 3.71 -4.71
N ARG A 100 -13.36 4.81 -4.07
CA ARG A 100 -12.69 5.35 -2.89
C ARG A 100 -12.66 4.35 -1.73
N ALA A 101 -13.77 3.68 -1.43
CA ALA A 101 -13.85 2.68 -0.36
C ALA A 101 -12.95 1.47 -0.66
N VAL A 102 -12.93 1.00 -1.92
CA VAL A 102 -12.07 -0.09 -2.38
C VAL A 102 -10.59 0.31 -2.26
N LEU A 103 -10.21 1.49 -2.71
CA LEU A 103 -8.83 2.00 -2.60
C LEU A 103 -8.38 2.10 -1.14
N ARG A 104 -9.23 2.64 -0.26
CA ARG A 104 -8.94 2.73 1.18
C ARG A 104 -8.71 1.37 1.81
N ARG A 105 -9.58 0.40 1.50
CA ARG A 105 -9.47 -0.99 1.98
C ARG A 105 -8.21 -1.67 1.45
N ALA A 106 -7.92 -1.54 0.16
CA ALA A 106 -6.74 -2.11 -0.47
C ALA A 106 -5.44 -1.52 0.13
N HIS A 107 -5.40 -0.20 0.34
CA HIS A 107 -4.25 0.46 0.93
C HIS A 107 -4.03 0.04 2.40
N ALA A 108 -5.09 -0.05 3.20
CA ALA A 108 -5.00 -0.54 4.57
C ALA A 108 -4.46 -1.99 4.64
N ALA A 109 -4.92 -2.87 3.73
CA ALA A 109 -4.41 -4.22 3.60
C ALA A 109 -2.92 -4.25 3.21
N ALA A 110 -2.50 -3.37 2.30
CA ALA A 110 -1.09 -3.24 1.91
C ALA A 110 -0.21 -2.80 3.09
N ILE A 111 -0.65 -1.83 3.89
CA ILE A 111 0.08 -1.39 5.09
C ILE A 111 0.21 -2.54 6.09
N LEU A 112 -0.86 -3.27 6.35
CA LEU A 112 -0.84 -4.43 7.26
C LEU A 112 0.14 -5.51 6.78
N ARG A 113 0.14 -5.85 5.49
CA ARG A 113 1.09 -6.80 4.90
C ARG A 113 2.54 -6.33 5.05
N TRP A 114 2.79 -5.06 4.77
CA TRP A 114 4.11 -4.45 4.94
C TRP A 114 4.58 -4.51 6.41
N ARG A 115 3.67 -4.31 7.37
CA ARG A 115 3.95 -4.46 8.82
C ARG A 115 4.08 -5.91 9.28
N GLY A 116 4.03 -6.90 8.38
CA GLY A 116 4.19 -8.32 8.69
C GLY A 116 2.90 -9.04 9.10
N CYS A 117 1.73 -8.42 8.95
CA CYS A 117 0.46 -9.10 9.19
C CYS A 117 0.06 -9.97 7.97
N ILE A 118 -0.48 -11.15 8.23
CA ILE A 118 -1.06 -12.00 7.18
C ILE A 118 -2.48 -11.50 6.91
N VAL A 119 -2.65 -10.76 5.83
CA VAL A 119 -3.98 -10.30 5.37
C VAL A 119 -4.52 -11.31 4.37
N PRO A 120 -5.67 -11.96 4.62
CA PRO A 120 -6.33 -12.80 3.62
C PRO A 120 -6.69 -11.93 2.41
N LEU A 121 -6.33 -12.37 1.22
CA LEU A 121 -6.86 -11.74 0.01
C LEU A 121 -8.38 -12.01 -0.05
N PRO A 122 -9.22 -11.00 -0.30
CA PRO A 122 -10.64 -11.21 -0.59
C PRO A 122 -10.85 -12.00 -1.88
#